data_AF-A0A3C0MXE7-F1
#
_entry.id   AF-A0A3C0MXE7-F1
#
_cell.length_a   1.000
_cell.length_b   1.000
_cell.length_c   1.000
_cell.angle_alpha   90.00
_cell.angle_beta   90.00
_cell.angle_gamma   90.00
#
_symmetry.space_group_name_H-M   'P 1'
#
loop_
_entity.id
_entity.type
_entity.pdbx_description
1 polymer ?
#
loop_
_entity_poly.entity_id
_entity_poly.type
_entity_poly.pdbx_seq_one_letter_code
_entity_poly.pdbx_strand_id
1 'polypeptide(L)'
;MGSHRERRKKGFYGPAVRFLTDELERNFVLKFCAVVIIGAALSGGLIYWRSAETLTTVFHQGRLKITSTADFILPAVFLSSAVVIIFIGLFLSLVIFVAYRRMEASLRQIKYEIEKADSGDLEGVHLNFKRRDDEFKVIALAMNRMVQDLKDAMILVKHSVSSLEVDCRDLDSGDALARQKVKQGVQRLKEELSRFKVGL
;
A
#
# COMPACT_ATOMS: atom_id res chain seq x y z
N MET A 1 -4.54 18.95 -40.36
CA MET A 1 -3.86 19.82 -39.38
C MET A 1 -4.76 19.94 -38.15
N GLY A 2 -4.26 19.55 -36.96
CA GLY A 2 -4.82 19.85 -35.64
C GLY A 2 -6.15 19.19 -35.23
N SER A 3 -6.13 18.02 -34.57
CA SER A 3 -7.30 17.56 -33.76
C SER A 3 -7.01 16.46 -32.73
N HIS A 4 -5.91 15.70 -32.83
CA HIS A 4 -5.73 14.51 -31.96
C HIS A 4 -4.78 14.67 -30.75
N ARG A 5 -4.22 15.86 -30.47
CA ARG A 5 -3.21 16.05 -29.41
C ARG A 5 -3.71 16.64 -28.08
N GLU A 6 -5.00 16.90 -27.92
CA GLU A 6 -5.51 17.67 -26.77
C GLU A 6 -6.18 16.84 -25.65
N ARG A 7 -6.13 15.50 -25.71
CA ARG A 7 -6.71 14.63 -24.66
C ARG A 7 -5.72 14.07 -23.63
N ARG A 8 -4.49 14.63 -23.50
CA ARG A 8 -3.48 14.15 -22.52
C ARG A 8 -3.20 15.13 -21.36
N LYS A 9 -4.14 16.00 -20.98
CA LYS A 9 -4.00 16.89 -19.82
C LYS A 9 -5.27 16.99 -18.97
N LYS A 10 -5.91 15.86 -18.64
CA LYS A 10 -6.85 15.79 -17.51
C LYS A 10 -6.20 14.97 -16.40
N GLY A 11 -6.09 15.60 -15.23
CA GLY A 11 -5.30 15.17 -14.08
C GLY A 11 -5.47 13.69 -13.75
N PHE A 12 -4.34 12.98 -13.74
CA PHE A 12 -4.22 11.54 -13.55
C PHE A 12 -4.11 11.15 -12.05
N TYR A 13 -4.77 11.90 -11.18
CA TYR A 13 -5.04 11.52 -9.80
C TYR A 13 -6.55 11.57 -9.63
N GLY A 14 -7.23 10.49 -10.01
CA GLY A 14 -8.67 10.40 -9.86
C GLY A 14 -9.10 10.41 -8.39
N PRO A 15 -10.38 10.71 -8.11
CA PRO A 15 -10.96 10.69 -6.75
C PRO A 15 -10.63 9.42 -5.95
N ALA A 16 -10.48 8.27 -6.62
CA ALA A 16 -10.15 6.99 -6.02
C ALA A 16 -8.84 6.95 -5.23
N VAL A 17 -7.85 7.80 -5.55
CA VAL A 17 -6.58 7.83 -4.81
C VAL A 17 -6.72 8.60 -3.48
N ARG A 18 -7.64 9.57 -3.40
CA ARG A 18 -7.94 10.29 -2.14
C ARG A 18 -8.81 9.47 -1.19
N PHE A 19 -9.77 8.70 -1.72
CA PHE A 19 -10.62 7.86 -0.89
C PHE A 19 -9.89 6.68 -0.22
N LEU A 20 -8.69 6.33 -0.71
CA LEU A 20 -7.94 5.18 -0.20
C LEU A 20 -7.31 5.44 1.17
N THR A 21 -6.80 6.65 1.43
CA THR A 21 -6.19 7.01 2.73
C THR A 21 -7.24 7.22 3.82
N ASP A 22 -8.39 7.80 3.47
CA ASP A 22 -9.37 8.26 4.45
C ASP A 22 -10.09 7.11 5.16
N GLU A 23 -10.38 6.00 4.45
CA GLU A 23 -11.04 4.83 5.04
C GLU A 23 -10.12 4.02 5.97
N LEU A 24 -8.81 4.06 5.70
CA LEU A 24 -7.78 3.38 6.48
C LEU A 24 -7.47 4.09 7.78
N GLU A 25 -7.21 5.39 7.68
CA GLU A 25 -6.99 6.24 8.85
C GLU A 25 -8.20 6.17 9.76
N ARG A 26 -9.42 6.24 9.21
CA ARG A 26 -10.65 6.18 10.02
C ARG A 26 -10.82 4.84 10.73
N ASN A 27 -10.60 3.71 10.05
CA ASN A 27 -10.80 2.39 10.67
C ASN A 27 -9.72 2.06 11.71
N PHE A 28 -8.49 2.51 11.49
CA PHE A 28 -7.42 2.35 12.48
C PHE A 28 -7.67 3.23 13.71
N VAL A 29 -8.01 4.51 13.50
CA VAL A 29 -8.34 5.45 14.58
C VAL A 29 -9.55 4.98 15.38
N LEU A 30 -10.62 4.50 14.73
CA LEU A 30 -11.79 3.97 15.44
C LEU A 30 -11.46 2.76 16.32
N LYS A 31 -10.65 1.82 15.82
CA LYS A 31 -10.20 0.66 16.61
C LYS A 31 -9.31 1.10 17.77
N PHE A 32 -8.42 2.06 17.55
CA PHE A 32 -7.58 2.62 18.61
C PHE A 32 -8.42 3.31 19.69
N CYS A 33 -9.36 4.17 19.31
CA CYS A 33 -10.29 4.81 20.24
C CYS A 33 -11.10 3.79 21.04
N ALA A 34 -11.61 2.73 20.40
CA ALA A 34 -12.35 1.68 21.10
C ALA A 34 -11.48 0.99 22.17
N VAL A 35 -10.22 0.68 21.86
CA VAL A 35 -9.28 0.08 22.81
C VAL A 35 -8.97 1.02 23.98
N VAL A 36 -8.77 2.32 23.70
CA VAL A 36 -8.52 3.32 24.75
C VAL A 36 -9.73 3.46 25.67
N ILE A 37 -10.95 3.48 25.13
CA ILE A 37 -12.19 3.55 25.92
C ILE A 37 -12.34 2.30 26.80
N ILE A 38 -12.11 1.10 26.25
CA ILE A 38 -12.16 -0.16 27.02
C ILE A 38 -11.09 -0.16 28.12
N GLY A 39 -9.87 0.27 27.80
CA GLY A 39 -8.78 0.39 28.78
C GLY A 39 -9.10 1.36 29.90
N ALA A 40 -9.68 2.52 29.58
CA ALA A 40 -10.13 3.51 30.57
C ALA A 40 -11.26 2.96 31.45
N ALA A 41 -12.24 2.27 30.85
CA ALA A 41 -13.34 1.64 31.59
C ALA A 41 -12.85 0.53 32.53
N LEU A 42 -11.91 -0.31 32.08
CA LEU A 42 -11.27 -1.34 32.91
C LEU A 42 -10.46 -0.71 34.05
N SER A 43 -9.68 0.33 33.77
CA SER A 43 -8.91 1.06 34.80
C SER A 43 -9.84 1.66 35.86
N GLY A 44 -10.88 2.37 35.43
CA GLY A 44 -11.87 2.98 36.32
C GLY A 44 -12.62 1.93 37.14
N GLY A 45 -13.01 0.81 36.53
CA GLY A 45 -13.64 -0.32 37.21
C GLY A 45 -12.73 -0.98 38.25
N LEU A 46 -11.43 -1.15 37.95
CA LEU A 46 -10.48 -1.75 38.87
C LEU A 46 -10.22 -0.84 40.09
N ILE A 47 -10.10 0.48 39.84
CA ILE A 47 -9.99 1.49 40.90
C ILE A 47 -11.27 1.47 41.74
N TYR A 48 -12.45 1.49 41.11
CA TYR A 48 -13.73 1.43 41.83
C TYR A 48 -13.85 0.17 42.69
N TRP A 49 -13.50 -1.01 42.17
CA TRP A 49 -13.53 -2.25 42.95
C TRP A 49 -12.56 -2.18 44.14
N ARG A 50 -11.30 -1.79 43.91
CA ARG A 50 -10.32 -1.66 45.01
C ARG A 50 -10.75 -0.61 46.04
N SER A 51 -11.32 0.51 45.60
CA SER A 51 -11.85 1.54 46.48
C SER A 51 -13.12 1.10 47.22
N ALA A 52 -13.97 0.26 46.61
CA ALA A 52 -15.18 -0.28 47.24
C ALA A 52 -14.87 -1.32 48.33
N GLU A 53 -13.79 -2.09 48.19
CA GLU A 53 -13.25 -2.94 49.26
C GLU A 53 -12.60 -2.12 50.39
N THR A 54 -12.29 -0.85 50.12
CA THR A 54 -11.76 0.09 51.11
C THR A 54 -12.90 0.85 51.79
N LEU A 55 -13.76 0.13 52.50
CA LEU A 55 -14.70 0.77 53.42
C LEU A 55 -13.92 1.57 54.46
N THR A 56 -14.22 2.85 54.50
CA THR A 56 -13.67 3.92 55.33
C THR A 56 -14.05 3.71 56.80
N THR A 57 -13.47 2.69 57.44
CA THR A 57 -13.31 2.65 58.90
C THR A 57 -11.94 2.07 59.23
N VAL A 58 -10.89 2.89 59.11
CA VAL A 58 -9.59 2.56 59.69
C VAL A 58 -9.65 2.85 61.18
N PHE A 59 -10.23 1.95 61.97
CA PHE A 59 -10.05 1.92 63.42
C PHE A 59 -8.74 1.21 63.74
N HIS A 60 -7.62 1.92 63.63
CA HIS A 60 -6.36 1.43 64.16
C HIS A 60 -6.35 1.66 65.68
N GLN A 61 -6.54 0.59 66.47
CA GLN A 61 -6.49 0.63 67.95
C GLN A 61 -7.37 1.73 68.61
N GLY A 62 -8.61 1.93 68.14
CA GLY A 62 -9.53 2.85 68.82
C GLY A 62 -9.19 4.34 68.68
N ARG A 63 -8.20 4.74 67.86
CA ARG A 63 -7.86 6.16 67.62
C ARG A 63 -7.95 6.52 66.14
N LEU A 64 -8.64 7.62 65.87
CA LEU A 64 -8.79 8.21 64.54
C LEU A 64 -7.43 8.76 64.09
N LYS A 65 -6.74 8.05 63.18
CA LYS A 65 -5.51 8.53 62.56
C LYS A 65 -5.84 9.00 61.15
N ILE A 66 -5.72 10.31 60.92
CA ILE A 66 -5.92 10.92 59.60
C ILE A 66 -4.69 10.58 58.75
N THR A 67 -4.75 9.44 58.06
CA THR A 67 -3.81 9.13 56.98
C THR A 67 -4.30 9.82 55.72
N SER A 68 -3.37 10.40 54.94
CA SER A 68 -3.69 11.00 53.66
C SER A 68 -4.35 9.95 52.75
N THR A 69 -5.55 10.25 52.26
CA THR A 69 -6.28 9.40 51.31
C THR A 69 -5.44 9.11 50.05
N ALA A 70 -4.51 10.01 49.73
CA ALA A 70 -3.56 9.85 48.65
C ALA A 70 -2.64 8.62 48.85
N ASP A 71 -2.12 8.35 50.05
CA ASP A 71 -1.19 7.22 50.30
C ASP A 71 -1.88 5.86 50.20
N PHE A 72 -3.20 5.82 50.43
CA PHE A 72 -3.99 4.60 50.29
C PHE A 72 -4.43 4.36 48.83
N ILE A 73 -4.76 5.42 48.10
CA ILE A 73 -5.23 5.34 46.71
C ILE A 73 -4.06 5.22 45.72
N LEU A 74 -2.91 5.83 45.98
CA LEU A 74 -1.71 5.79 45.13
C LEU A 74 -1.31 4.38 44.69
N PRO A 75 -1.13 3.40 45.60
CA PRO A 75 -0.73 2.05 45.20
C PRO A 75 -1.81 1.34 44.38
N ALA A 76 -3.09 1.57 44.66
CA ALA A 76 -4.20 1.01 43.88
C ALA A 76 -4.25 1.61 42.46
N VAL A 77 -4.07 2.92 42.33
CA VAL A 77 -4.01 3.61 41.04
C VAL A 77 -2.79 3.16 40.24
N PHE A 78 -1.62 3.05 40.87
CA PHE A 78 -0.41 2.61 40.18
C PHE A 78 -0.54 1.16 39.68
N LEU A 79 -1.03 0.23 40.51
CA LEU A 79 -1.21 -1.16 40.11
C LEU A 79 -2.26 -1.29 39.00
N SER A 80 -3.39 -0.60 39.13
CA SER A 80 -4.46 -0.63 38.12
C SER A 80 -3.98 -0.07 36.77
N SER A 81 -3.24 1.04 36.80
CA SER A 81 -2.68 1.67 35.60
C SER A 81 -1.62 0.78 34.94
N ALA A 82 -0.74 0.16 35.74
CA ALA A 82 0.28 -0.77 35.22
C ALA A 82 -0.35 -1.97 34.51
N VAL A 83 -1.39 -2.57 35.09
CA VAL A 83 -2.14 -3.68 34.47
C VAL A 83 -2.76 -3.23 33.14
N VAL A 84 -3.43 -2.08 33.12
CA VAL A 84 -4.07 -1.55 31.90
C VAL A 84 -3.05 -1.25 30.81
N ILE A 85 -1.89 -0.66 31.15
CA ILE A 85 -0.81 -0.39 30.20
C ILE A 85 -0.30 -1.69 29.58
N ILE A 86 -0.11 -2.75 30.38
CA ILE A 86 0.33 -4.05 29.87
C ILE A 86 -0.71 -4.62 28.89
N PHE A 87 -1.99 -4.59 29.24
CA PHE A 87 -3.05 -5.08 28.35
C PHE A 87 -3.16 -4.29 27.05
N ILE A 88 -3.14 -2.95 27.12
CA ILE A 88 -3.17 -2.10 25.93
C ILE A 88 -1.92 -2.32 25.09
N GLY A 89 -0.75 -2.42 25.70
CA GLY A 89 0.53 -2.65 25.02
C GLY A 89 0.55 -4.00 24.29
N LEU A 90 0.09 -5.07 24.94
CA LEU A 90 -0.03 -6.40 24.31
C LEU A 90 -1.03 -6.38 23.15
N PHE A 91 -2.19 -5.76 23.34
CA PHE A 91 -3.19 -5.66 22.30
C PHE A 91 -2.67 -4.87 21.09
N LEU A 92 -2.05 -3.71 21.33
CA LEU A 92 -1.49 -2.87 20.30
C LEU A 92 -0.36 -3.59 19.54
N SER A 93 0.52 -4.28 20.26
CA SER A 93 1.59 -5.10 19.66
C SER A 93 1.00 -6.16 18.72
N LEU A 94 -0.07 -6.85 19.13
CA LEU A 94 -0.73 -7.86 18.31
C LEU A 94 -1.36 -7.23 17.05
N VAL A 95 -2.03 -6.09 17.18
CA VAL A 95 -2.61 -5.36 16.04
C VAL A 95 -1.51 -4.94 15.04
N ILE A 96 -0.42 -4.36 15.53
CA ILE A 96 0.72 -3.95 14.70
C ILE A 96 1.37 -5.16 14.03
N PHE A 97 1.57 -6.25 14.75
CA PHE A 97 2.18 -7.46 14.22
C PHE A 97 1.36 -8.06 13.07
N VAL A 98 0.03 -8.12 13.22
CA VAL A 98 -0.87 -8.59 12.16
C VAL A 98 -0.84 -7.65 10.95
N ALA A 99 -0.86 -6.34 11.18
CA ALA A 99 -0.76 -5.35 10.11
C ALA A 99 0.58 -5.47 9.36
N TYR A 100 1.70 -5.57 10.07
CA TYR A 100 3.04 -5.72 9.51
C TYR A 100 3.15 -6.97 8.62
N ARG A 101 2.75 -8.13 9.14
CA ARG A 101 2.77 -9.38 8.35
C ARG A 101 1.95 -9.28 7.07
N ARG A 102 0.83 -8.58 7.13
CA ARG A 102 -0.02 -8.35 5.95
C ARG A 102 0.70 -7.48 4.92
N MET A 103 1.30 -6.37 5.34
CA MET A 103 2.04 -5.47 4.44
C MET A 103 3.23 -6.17 3.79
N GLU A 104 3.99 -6.94 4.57
CA GLU A 104 5.16 -7.67 4.08
C GLU A 104 4.80 -8.69 2.99
N ALA A 105 3.67 -9.38 3.13
CA ALA A 105 3.18 -10.32 2.12
C ALA A 105 2.85 -9.62 0.79
N SER A 106 2.09 -8.53 0.84
CA SER A 106 1.69 -7.79 -0.36
C SER A 106 2.90 -7.11 -1.03
N LEU A 107 3.85 -6.59 -0.24
CA LEU A 107 5.10 -6.00 -0.74
C LEU A 107 6.02 -7.04 -1.40
N ARG A 108 6.15 -8.23 -0.81
CA ARG A 108 6.93 -9.33 -1.42
C ARG A 108 6.38 -9.73 -2.78
N GLN A 109 5.05 -9.79 -2.90
CA GLN A 109 4.41 -10.10 -4.18
C GLN A 109 4.71 -9.01 -5.23
N ILE A 110 4.57 -7.73 -4.86
CA ILE A 110 4.94 -6.62 -5.74
C ILE A 110 6.40 -6.73 -6.19
N LYS A 111 7.31 -6.93 -5.24
CA LYS A 111 8.74 -7.06 -5.53
C LYS A 111 9.03 -8.19 -6.53
N TYR A 112 8.45 -9.37 -6.31
CA TYR A 112 8.61 -10.52 -7.20
C TYR A 112 8.14 -10.22 -8.63
N GLU A 113 6.98 -9.57 -8.78
CA GLU A 113 6.45 -9.22 -10.10
C GLU A 113 7.26 -8.11 -10.79
N ILE A 114 7.86 -7.18 -10.03
CA ILE A 114 8.81 -6.20 -10.56
C ILE A 114 10.08 -6.89 -11.06
N GLU A 115 10.66 -7.78 -10.27
CA GLU A 115 11.86 -8.53 -10.66
C GLU A 115 11.60 -9.39 -11.91
N LYS A 116 10.39 -9.95 -12.03
CA LYS A 116 9.97 -10.67 -13.23
C LYS A 116 9.85 -9.76 -14.45
N ALA A 117 9.22 -8.60 -14.30
CA ALA A 117 9.13 -7.61 -15.37
C ALA A 117 10.52 -7.08 -15.80
N ASP A 118 11.43 -6.90 -14.84
CA ASP A 118 12.82 -6.48 -15.06
C ASP A 118 13.61 -7.53 -15.86
N SER A 119 13.36 -8.82 -15.61
CA SER A 119 13.94 -9.92 -16.40
C SER A 119 13.42 -10.01 -17.86
N GLY A 120 12.46 -9.18 -18.23
CA GLY A 120 11.87 -9.13 -19.57
C GLY A 120 10.70 -10.11 -19.80
N ASP A 121 10.31 -10.89 -18.80
CA ASP A 121 9.10 -11.71 -18.85
C ASP A 121 7.86 -10.87 -18.49
N LEU A 122 7.24 -10.28 -19.51
CA LEU A 122 6.03 -9.47 -19.39
C LEU A 122 4.74 -10.29 -19.52
N GLU A 123 4.80 -11.58 -19.89
CA GLU A 123 3.60 -12.38 -20.12
C GLU A 123 2.99 -12.86 -18.81
N GLY A 124 3.83 -13.19 -17.84
CA GLY A 124 3.39 -13.74 -16.56
C GLY A 124 3.19 -12.72 -15.46
N VAL A 125 3.25 -11.41 -15.75
CA VAL A 125 3.10 -10.36 -14.73
C VAL A 125 1.64 -9.96 -14.61
N HIS A 126 1.01 -10.37 -13.51
CA HIS A 126 -0.36 -10.00 -13.16
C HIS A 126 -0.50 -9.87 -11.64
N LEU A 127 -0.41 -8.65 -11.15
CA LEU A 127 -0.67 -8.35 -9.74
C LEU A 127 -2.18 -8.39 -9.48
N ASN A 128 -2.65 -9.48 -8.92
CA ASN A 128 -4.05 -9.60 -8.49
C ASN A 128 -4.12 -9.91 -7.00
N PHE A 129 -4.37 -8.88 -6.19
CA PHE A 129 -4.59 -9.05 -4.76
C PHE A 129 -5.97 -9.66 -4.52
N LYS A 130 -6.02 -10.93 -4.13
CA LYS A 130 -7.26 -11.67 -3.84
C LYS A 130 -8.11 -11.05 -2.72
N ARG A 131 -7.53 -10.26 -1.82
CA ARG A 131 -8.24 -9.68 -0.66
C ARG A 131 -8.94 -8.37 -1.02
N ARG A 132 -10.18 -8.20 -0.56
CA ARG A 132 -11.05 -7.05 -0.91
C ARG A 132 -10.48 -5.70 -0.46
N ASP A 133 -9.84 -5.67 0.72
CA ASP A 133 -9.45 -4.43 1.41
C ASP A 133 -7.94 -4.19 1.39
N ASP A 134 -7.24 -4.66 0.35
CA ASP A 134 -5.79 -4.44 0.24
C ASP A 134 -5.50 -3.07 -0.39
N GLU A 135 -4.82 -2.22 0.38
CA GLU A 135 -4.49 -0.83 0.05
C GLU A 135 -3.57 -0.76 -1.16
N PHE A 136 -2.76 -1.82 -1.35
CA PHE A 136 -1.84 -1.92 -2.47
C PHE A 136 -2.53 -2.19 -3.81
N LYS A 137 -3.86 -2.40 -3.85
CA LYS A 137 -4.61 -2.61 -5.10
C LYS A 137 -4.45 -1.52 -6.13
N VAL A 138 -4.43 -0.26 -5.70
CA VAL A 138 -4.26 0.86 -6.62
C VAL A 138 -2.87 0.80 -7.27
N ILE A 139 -1.85 0.44 -6.50
CA ILE A 139 -0.48 0.23 -6.99
C ILE A 139 -0.45 -0.96 -7.95
N ALA A 140 -1.07 -2.09 -7.61
CA ALA A 140 -1.16 -3.24 -8.51
C ALA A 140 -1.87 -2.91 -9.83
N LEU A 141 -2.97 -2.17 -9.79
CA LEU A 141 -3.68 -1.74 -10.99
C LEU A 141 -2.82 -0.81 -11.85
N ALA A 142 -2.10 0.13 -11.24
CA ALA A 142 -1.18 1.02 -11.95
C ALA A 142 -0.02 0.23 -12.58
N MET A 143 0.54 -0.74 -11.86
CA MET A 143 1.61 -1.61 -12.35
C MET A 143 1.15 -2.51 -13.49
N ASN A 144 -0.01 -3.17 -13.36
CA ASN A 144 -0.57 -4.00 -14.42
C ASN A 144 -0.78 -3.18 -15.70
N ARG A 145 -1.25 -1.93 -15.57
CA ARG A 145 -1.37 -1.02 -16.72
C ARG A 145 0.00 -0.69 -17.33
N MET A 146 0.98 -0.36 -16.50
CA MET A 146 2.35 -0.09 -16.97
C MET A 146 2.94 -1.27 -17.73
N VAL A 147 2.81 -2.49 -17.20
CA VAL A 147 3.27 -3.73 -17.83
C VAL A 147 2.54 -3.97 -19.15
N GLN A 148 1.23 -3.76 -19.18
CA GLN A 148 0.44 -3.91 -20.40
C GLN A 148 0.86 -2.89 -21.47
N ASP A 149 1.04 -1.62 -21.10
CA ASP A 149 1.50 -0.57 -22.01
C ASP A 149 2.91 -0.91 -22.57
N LEU A 150 3.78 -1.47 -21.74
CA LEU A 150 5.12 -1.91 -22.15
C LEU A 150 5.04 -3.11 -23.11
N LYS A 151 4.17 -4.07 -22.82
CA LYS A 151 3.94 -5.26 -23.66
C LYS A 151 3.41 -4.84 -25.03
N ASP A 152 2.40 -3.98 -25.07
CA ASP A 152 1.80 -3.49 -26.31
C ASP A 152 2.84 -2.75 -27.17
N ALA A 153 3.69 -1.93 -26.54
CA ALA A 153 4.75 -1.23 -27.24
C ALA A 153 5.85 -2.18 -27.76
N MET A 154 6.21 -3.22 -27.01
CA MET A 154 7.17 -4.25 -27.44
C MET A 154 6.62 -5.07 -28.61
N ILE A 155 5.32 -5.39 -28.61
CA ILE A 155 4.66 -6.10 -29.72
C ILE A 155 4.72 -5.26 -31.00
N LEU A 156 4.44 -3.95 -30.91
CA LEU A 156 4.56 -3.04 -32.06
C LEU A 156 5.97 -3.02 -32.63
N VAL A 157 6.98 -2.85 -31.77
CA VAL A 157 8.39 -2.86 -32.19
C VAL A 157 8.75 -4.19 -32.85
N LYS A 158 8.35 -5.33 -32.27
CA LYS A 158 8.62 -6.66 -32.83
C LYS A 158 7.96 -6.86 -34.21
N HIS A 159 6.73 -6.37 -34.38
CA HIS A 159 6.02 -6.42 -35.67
C HIS A 159 6.71 -5.53 -36.72
N SER A 160 7.13 -4.32 -36.34
CA SER A 160 7.88 -3.40 -37.21
C SER A 160 9.23 -3.98 -37.64
N VAL A 161 9.97 -4.63 -36.72
CA VAL A 161 11.23 -5.32 -37.04
C VAL A 161 10.98 -6.50 -37.98
N SER A 162 9.98 -7.36 -37.69
CA SER A 162 9.67 -8.51 -38.56
C SER A 162 9.24 -8.08 -39.97
N SER A 163 8.46 -7.00 -40.08
CA SER A 163 8.09 -6.43 -41.39
C SER A 163 9.32 -5.92 -42.14
N LEU A 164 10.24 -5.25 -41.44
CA LEU A 164 11.48 -4.75 -42.01
C LEU A 164 12.42 -5.89 -42.45
N GLU A 165 12.49 -6.98 -41.71
CA GLU A 165 13.27 -8.17 -42.09
C GLU A 165 12.75 -8.79 -43.39
N VAL A 166 11.44 -8.85 -43.59
CA VAL A 166 10.84 -9.32 -44.85
C VAL A 166 11.17 -8.35 -45.99
N ASP A 167 10.95 -7.05 -45.80
CA ASP A 167 11.27 -6.03 -46.82
C ASP A 167 12.77 -6.01 -47.18
N CYS A 168 13.66 -6.35 -46.22
CA CYS A 168 15.10 -6.47 -46.44
C CYS A 168 15.51 -7.75 -47.18
N ARG A 169 14.76 -8.85 -47.08
CA ARG A 169 15.02 -10.05 -47.89
C ARG A 169 14.65 -9.82 -49.35
N ASP A 170 13.61 -9.04 -49.60
CA ASP A 170 13.19 -8.67 -50.95
C ASP A 170 14.18 -7.71 -51.64
N LEU A 171 15.08 -7.05 -50.89
CA LEU A 171 16.10 -6.15 -51.43
C LEU A 171 17.19 -6.83 -52.28
N ASP A 172 17.45 -8.12 -52.06
CA ASP A 172 18.46 -8.88 -52.83
C ASP A 172 18.07 -9.01 -54.33
N SER A 173 16.82 -8.70 -54.68
CA SER A 173 16.32 -8.69 -56.06
C SER A 173 16.69 -7.44 -56.87
N GLY A 174 17.32 -6.41 -56.26
CA GLY A 174 17.78 -5.20 -56.96
C GLY A 174 16.68 -4.16 -57.26
N ASP A 175 15.48 -4.34 -56.74
CA ASP A 175 14.34 -3.49 -57.03
C ASP A 175 14.40 -2.13 -56.27
N ALA A 176 14.28 -1.02 -57.01
CA ALA A 176 14.28 0.33 -56.43
C ALA A 176 13.11 0.55 -55.47
N LEU A 177 12.01 -0.18 -55.68
CA LEU A 177 10.81 -0.16 -54.86
C LEU A 177 11.04 -0.79 -53.48
N ALA A 178 11.87 -1.84 -53.40
CA ALA A 178 12.26 -2.49 -52.14
C ALA A 178 13.11 -1.55 -51.25
N ARG A 179 14.02 -0.77 -51.85
CA ARG A 179 14.81 0.26 -51.13
C ARG A 179 13.94 1.34 -50.50
N GLN A 180 12.85 1.71 -51.16
CA GLN A 180 11.91 2.69 -50.63
C GLN A 180 11.10 2.12 -49.46
N LYS A 181 10.66 0.86 -49.53
CA LYS A 181 9.94 0.17 -48.44
C LYS A 181 10.78 0.07 -47.18
N VAL A 182 12.03 -0.38 -47.30
CA VAL A 182 12.96 -0.47 -46.15
C VAL A 182 13.21 0.89 -45.52
N LYS A 183 13.40 1.95 -46.33
CA LYS A 183 13.56 3.32 -45.81
C LYS A 183 12.32 3.78 -45.03
N GLN A 184 11.11 3.46 -45.51
CA GLN A 184 9.87 3.76 -44.79
C GLN A 184 9.74 2.94 -43.51
N GLY A 185 10.09 1.65 -43.52
CA GLY A 185 10.07 0.78 -42.35
C GLY A 185 11.00 1.26 -41.24
N VAL A 186 12.24 1.65 -41.58
CA VAL A 186 13.19 2.25 -40.63
C VAL A 186 12.63 3.55 -40.04
N GLN A 187 11.97 4.37 -40.85
CA GLN A 187 11.41 5.64 -40.39
C GLN A 187 10.22 5.42 -39.44
N ARG A 188 9.36 4.44 -39.71
CA ARG A 188 8.29 4.01 -38.79
C ARG A 188 8.85 3.50 -37.47
N LEU A 189 9.88 2.64 -37.51
CA LEU A 189 10.53 2.12 -36.31
C LEU A 189 11.13 3.28 -35.47
N LYS A 190 11.74 4.27 -36.11
CA LYS A 190 12.27 5.47 -35.45
C LYS A 190 11.16 6.29 -34.79
N GLU A 191 10.00 6.43 -35.42
CA GLU A 191 8.84 7.12 -34.83
C GLU A 191 8.27 6.36 -33.64
N GLU A 192 8.17 5.03 -33.72
CA GLU A 192 7.73 4.18 -32.61
C GLU A 192 8.68 4.28 -31.41
N LEU A 193 10.00 4.20 -31.66
CA LEU A 193 11.02 4.34 -30.62
C LEU A 193 11.08 5.75 -30.03
N SER A 194 10.73 6.79 -30.79
CA SER A 194 10.70 8.19 -30.29
C SER A 194 9.69 8.41 -29.15
N ARG A 195 8.73 7.50 -28.97
CA ARG A 195 7.82 7.52 -27.81
C ARG A 195 8.54 7.23 -26.49
N PHE A 196 9.64 6.47 -26.54
CA PHE A 196 10.46 6.18 -25.39
C PHE A 196 11.51 7.27 -25.21
N LYS A 197 11.35 8.09 -24.16
CA LYS A 197 12.40 9.03 -23.77
C LYS A 197 13.47 8.27 -23.01
N VAL A 198 14.53 7.87 -23.71
CA VAL A 198 15.74 7.33 -23.08
C VAL A 198 16.66 8.51 -22.78
N GLY A 199 17.01 8.70 -21.51
CA GLY A 199 18.10 9.61 -21.15
C GLY A 199 19.41 8.93 -21.53
N LEU A 200 20.00 9.37 -22.64
CA LEU A 200 21.36 9.00 -23.07
C LEU A 200 22.38 9.94 -22.45
#